data_AF-A0A2M7VQB9-F1
#
_entry.id   AF-A0A2M7VQB9-F1
#
_cell.length_a   1.000
_cell.length_b   1.000
_cell.length_c   1.000
_cell.angle_alpha   90.00
_cell.angle_beta   90.00
_cell.angle_gamma   90.00
#
_symmetry.space_group_name_H-M   'P 1'
#
loop_
_entity.id
_entity.type
_entity.pdbx_description
1 polymer ?
#
loop_
_entity_poly.entity_id
_entity_poly.type
_entity_poly.pdbx_seq_one_letter_code
_entity_poly.pdbx_strand_id
1 'polypeptide(L)'
;MKIDAHGSKQKGGKINPLLSYLKKFNDIQKWDYMGLTVEIDCTVDHKNQNLLVRWIEYSEGFNDRLIVYSFEEFNSLFSPIVND
;
A
#
# COMPACT_ATOMS: atom_id res chain seq x y z
N MET A 1 -4.13 5.11 -6.92
CA MET A 1 -3.30 3.96 -6.65
C MET A 1 -4.14 2.81 -7.14
N LYS A 2 -3.55 1.84 -7.82
CA LYS A 2 -4.32 0.67 -8.19
C LYS A 2 -4.32 -0.29 -7.00
N ILE A 3 -5.52 -0.76 -6.62
CA ILE A 3 -5.69 -1.78 -5.60
C ILE A 3 -6.37 -2.95 -6.29
N ASP A 4 -5.58 -3.95 -6.66
CA ASP A 4 -6.09 -5.22 -7.17
C ASP A 4 -6.44 -6.13 -5.98
N ALA A 5 -7.42 -7.01 -6.13
CA ALA A 5 -7.89 -7.87 -5.04
C ALA A 5 -8.10 -9.31 -5.49
N HIS A 6 -7.62 -10.26 -4.68
CA HIS A 6 -7.86 -11.69 -4.84
C HIS A 6 -8.73 -12.24 -3.71
N GLY A 7 -9.69 -13.07 -4.09
CA GLY A 7 -10.64 -13.71 -3.18
C GLY A 7 -11.79 -12.79 -2.76
N SER A 8 -12.68 -13.33 -1.92
CA SER A 8 -13.86 -12.60 -1.44
C SER A 8 -13.52 -11.81 -0.17
N LYS A 9 -13.87 -10.53 -0.15
CA LYS A 9 -13.72 -9.67 1.02
C LYS A 9 -14.45 -10.27 2.24
N GLN A 10 -13.73 -10.44 3.34
CA GLN A 10 -14.28 -10.95 4.59
C GLN A 10 -14.78 -9.81 5.48
N LYS A 11 -15.98 -9.97 6.06
CA LYS A 11 -16.53 -9.04 7.05
C LYS A 11 -15.66 -9.08 8.32
N GLY A 12 -15.13 -7.93 8.75
CA GLY A 12 -14.25 -7.86 9.92
C GLY A 12 -12.80 -8.33 9.69
N GLY A 13 -12.40 -8.57 8.44
CA GLY A 13 -11.03 -8.92 8.08
C GLY A 13 -9.98 -7.90 8.57
N LYS A 14 -8.85 -8.40 9.09
CA LYS A 14 -7.77 -7.60 9.71
C LYS A 14 -7.18 -6.56 8.77
N ILE A 15 -7.16 -6.84 7.46
CA ILE A 15 -6.59 -5.92 6.47
C ILE A 15 -7.56 -4.78 6.09
N ASN A 16 -8.85 -4.88 6.43
CA ASN A 16 -9.87 -3.91 6.02
C ASN A 16 -9.60 -2.45 6.44
N PRO A 17 -9.05 -2.14 7.63
CA PRO A 17 -8.69 -0.78 8.00
C PRO A 17 -7.67 -0.18 7.04
N LEU A 18 -6.61 -0.93 6.70
CA LEU A 18 -5.61 -0.51 5.72
C LEU A 18 -6.24 -0.26 4.34
N LEU A 19 -7.10 -1.16 3.86
CA LEU A 19 -7.80 -0.95 2.59
C LEU A 19 -8.68 0.30 2.59
N SER A 20 -9.31 0.59 3.72
CA SER A 20 -10.19 1.76 3.85
C SER A 20 -9.37 3.05 3.89
N TYR A 21 -8.16 2.99 4.44
CA TYR A 21 -7.19 4.08 4.40
C TYR A 21 -6.66 4.32 2.97
N LEU A 22 -6.17 3.27 2.29
CA LEU A 22 -5.59 3.40 0.95
C LEU A 22 -6.58 3.91 -0.10
N LYS A 23 -7.88 3.56 0.05
CA LYS A 23 -8.96 4.06 -0.82
C LYS A 23 -9.20 5.57 -0.77
N LYS A 24 -8.59 6.28 0.18
CA LYS A 24 -8.67 7.75 0.25
C LYS A 24 -7.74 8.43 -0.75
N PHE A 25 -6.78 7.69 -1.31
CA PHE A 25 -5.75 8.21 -2.20
C PHE A 25 -6.03 7.86 -3.66
N ASN A 26 -5.68 8.77 -4.56
CA ASN A 26 -5.76 8.57 -6.01
C ASN A 26 -4.43 8.00 -6.56
N ASP A 27 -4.35 7.83 -7.86
CA ASP A 27 -3.22 7.28 -8.65
C ASP A 27 -1.98 8.15 -8.71
N ILE A 28 -2.13 9.45 -8.51
CA ILE A 28 -1.00 10.37 -8.43
C ILE A 28 -0.37 10.46 -7.04
N GLN A 29 -0.91 9.77 -6.03
CA GLN A 29 -0.37 9.82 -4.67
C GLN A 29 1.03 9.21 -4.60
N LYS A 30 1.99 10.03 -4.13
CA LYS A 30 3.37 9.62 -3.86
C LYS A 30 3.56 9.25 -2.38
N TRP A 31 4.52 8.38 -2.12
CA TRP A 31 4.81 7.88 -0.78
C TRP A 31 6.28 8.09 -0.46
N ASP A 32 6.56 8.41 0.80
CA ASP A 32 7.89 8.30 1.36
C ASP A 32 8.07 6.87 1.87
N TYR A 33 9.12 6.21 1.38
CA TYR A 33 9.59 4.92 1.87
C TYR A 33 11.06 5.04 2.24
N MET A 34 11.34 5.17 3.53
CA MET A 34 12.71 5.35 4.06
C MET A 34 13.46 6.54 3.41
N GLY A 35 12.77 7.65 3.16
CA GLY A 35 13.35 8.83 2.49
C GLY A 35 13.34 8.78 0.96
N LEU A 36 12.85 7.68 0.36
CA LEU A 36 12.67 7.56 -1.09
C LEU A 36 11.25 7.96 -1.47
N THR A 37 11.13 8.79 -2.51
CA THR A 37 9.82 9.09 -3.11
C THR A 37 9.45 7.97 -4.07
N VAL A 38 8.37 7.24 -3.75
CA VAL A 38 7.94 6.05 -4.48
C VAL A 38 6.49 6.16 -4.93
N GLU A 39 6.18 5.48 -6.03
CA GLU A 39 4.82 5.03 -6.35
C GLU A 39 4.58 3.67 -5.72
N ILE A 40 3.34 3.38 -5.32
CA ILE A 40 2.97 2.05 -4.82
C ILE A 40 1.80 1.46 -5.62
N ASP A 41 1.90 0.16 -5.86
CA ASP A 41 0.85 -0.69 -6.42
C ASP A 41 0.53 -1.80 -5.41
N CYS A 42 -0.75 -1.95 -5.11
CA CYS A 42 -1.22 -2.74 -3.98
C CYS A 42 -2.07 -3.92 -4.48
N THR A 43 -1.77 -5.13 -4.02
CA THR A 43 -2.58 -6.32 -4.27
C THR A 43 -3.04 -6.93 -2.95
N VAL A 44 -4.36 -6.99 -2.74
CA VAL A 44 -4.98 -7.53 -1.53
C VAL A 44 -5.16 -9.03 -1.64
N ASP A 45 -4.75 -9.76 -0.61
CA ASP A 45 -5.13 -11.15 -0.42
C ASP A 45 -6.15 -11.27 0.72
N HIS A 46 -7.43 -11.42 0.35
CA HIS A 46 -8.50 -11.58 1.33
C HIS A 46 -8.50 -12.96 2.02
N LYS A 47 -7.80 -13.96 1.49
CA LYS A 47 -7.68 -15.27 2.14
C LYS A 47 -6.67 -15.20 3.28
N ASN A 48 -5.50 -14.64 3.00
CA ASN A 48 -4.41 -14.53 3.97
C ASN A 48 -4.47 -13.26 4.83
N GLN A 49 -5.42 -12.36 4.54
CA GLN A 49 -5.64 -11.11 5.27
C GLN A 49 -4.37 -10.22 5.28
N ASN A 50 -3.72 -10.11 4.12
CA ASN A 50 -2.52 -9.31 3.93
C ASN A 50 -2.59 -8.48 2.64
N LEU A 51 -1.59 -7.62 2.45
CA LEU A 51 -1.44 -6.77 1.29
C LEU A 51 -0.02 -6.90 0.75
N LEU A 52 0.11 -7.27 -0.52
CA LEU A 52 1.35 -7.15 -1.27
C LEU A 52 1.48 -5.70 -1.76
N VAL A 53 2.53 -5.02 -1.34
CA VAL A 53 2.88 -3.67 -1.79
C VAL A 53 4.09 -3.80 -2.71
N ARG A 54 3.92 -3.45 -3.99
CA ARG A 54 5.02 -3.22 -4.93
C ARG A 54 5.27 -1.73 -4.97
N TRP A 55 6.54 -1.33 -5.02
CA TRP A 55 6.88 0.07 -5.08
C TRP A 55 8.01 0.34 -6.05
N ILE A 56 8.01 1.53 -6.64
CA ILE A 56 9.00 1.98 -7.62
C ILE A 56 9.42 3.39 -7.22
N GLU A 57 10.72 3.59 -7.06
CA GLU A 57 11.32 4.89 -6.77
C GLU A 57 11.41 5.73 -8.05
N TYR A 58 11.08 7.01 -7.94
CA TYR A 58 10.90 7.90 -9.09
C TYR A 58 12.18 8.33 -9.82
N SER A 59 13.31 8.44 -9.13
CA SER A 59 14.53 9.06 -9.66
C SER A 59 15.48 8.05 -10.33
N GLU A 60 15.71 6.92 -9.68
CA GLU A 60 16.63 5.87 -10.10
C GLU A 60 15.91 4.64 -10.66
N GLY A 61 14.58 4.54 -10.46
CA GLY A 61 13.77 3.44 -10.99
C GLY A 61 13.94 2.12 -10.22
N PHE A 62 14.57 2.17 -9.03
CA PHE A 62 14.64 1.02 -8.15
C PHE A 62 13.22 0.56 -7.78
N ASN A 63 13.01 -0.75 -7.74
CA ASN A 63 11.73 -1.32 -7.38
C ASN A 63 11.89 -2.56 -6.53
N ASP A 64 10.95 -2.75 -5.60
CA ASP A 64 10.87 -3.94 -4.78
C ASP A 64 9.42 -4.19 -4.35
N ARG A 65 9.22 -5.24 -3.55
CA ARG A 65 7.92 -5.61 -3.02
C ARG A 65 8.03 -6.16 -1.60
N LEU A 66 7.00 -5.93 -0.81
CA LEU A 66 6.86 -6.52 0.52
C LEU A 66 5.41 -6.84 0.85
N ILE A 67 5.20 -7.70 1.84
CA ILE A 67 3.87 -8.08 2.31
C ILE A 67 3.67 -7.43 3.68
N VAL A 68 2.56 -6.72 3.85
CA VAL A 68 2.12 -6.17 5.14
C VAL A 68 0.84 -6.84 5.60
N TYR A 69 0.67 -6.95 6.91
CA TYR A 69 -0.44 -7.65 7.56
C TYR A 69 -1.34 -6.72 8.37
N SER A 70 -0.94 -5.46 8.54
CA SER A 70 -1.68 -4.47 9.34
C SER A 70 -1.53 -3.05 8.81
N PHE A 71 -2.40 -2.17 9.28
CA PHE A 71 -2.34 -0.73 8.98
C PHE A 71 -1.10 -0.09 9.63
N GLU A 72 -0.79 -0.49 10.86
CA GLU A 72 0.33 0.01 11.64
C GLU A 72 1.67 -0.34 10.97
N GLU A 73 1.81 -1.58 10.50
CA GLU A 73 2.99 -2.03 9.75
C GLU A 73 3.16 -1.23 8.46
N PHE A 74 2.08 -1.05 7.69
CA PHE A 74 2.14 -0.22 6.49
C PHE A 74 2.58 1.22 6.79
N ASN A 75 1.99 1.87 7.80
CA ASN A 75 2.34 3.24 8.17
C ASN A 75 3.74 3.38 8.78
N SER A 76 4.32 2.30 9.32
CA SER A 76 5.70 2.32 9.80
C SER A 76 6.72 2.33 8.66
N LEU A 77 6.31 1.95 7.45
CA LEU A 77 7.15 1.84 6.27
C LEU A 77 6.88 2.94 5.25
N PHE A 78 5.61 3.26 5.04
CA PHE A 78 5.15 4.20 4.03
C PHE A 78 4.39 5.35 4.67
N SER A 79 4.73 6.58 4.29
CA SER A 79 3.95 7.76 4.65
C SER A 79 3.54 8.53 3.40
N PRO A 80 2.29 9.04 3.30
CA PRO A 80 1.86 9.78 2.13
C PRO A 80 2.60 11.12 2.09
N ILE A 81 3.19 11.45 0.95
CA ILE A 81 3.73 12.79 0.73
C ILE A 81 2.55 13.70 0.40
N VAL A 82 2.24 14.61 1.32
CA VAL A 82 1.22 15.65 1.13
C VAL A 82 1.97 16.89 0.67
N ASN A 83 1.80 17.27 -0.59
CA ASN A 83 2.28 18.57 -1.05
C ASN A 83 1.30 19.63 -0.51
N ASP A 84 1.81 20.56 0.29
CA ASP A 84 1.10 21.80 0.68
C ASP A 84 0.81 22.69 -0.54
#